data_AF-A0A7Y7Y6J5-F1
#
_entry.id   AF-A0A7Y7Y6J5-F1
#
_cell.length_a   1.000
_cell.length_b   1.000
_cell.length_c   1.000
_cell.angle_alpha   90.00
_cell.angle_beta   90.00
_cell.angle_gamma   90.00
#
_symmetry.space_group_name_H-M   'P 1'
#
loop_
_entity.id
_entity.type
_entity.pdbx_description
1 polymer ?
#
loop_
_entity_poly.entity_id
_entity_poly.type
_entity_poly.pdbx_seq_one_letter_code
_entity_poly.pdbx_strand_id
1 'polypeptide(L)'
;VGYLILIGGSLLATNLSMSFAGPQFIASSLIRALGQVLVMTPLSAIAVAGIEREHAGSAAALFNMTRNLGGAIGIAVLQTFMSNSGKYHSDVITPQVSLLNDATRQRLD
;
A
#
# COMPACT_ATOMS: atom_id res chain seq x y z
N VAL A 1 3.79 15.86 -11.35
CA VAL A 1 3.96 14.85 -12.43
C VAL A 1 4.36 13.49 -11.89
N GLY A 2 5.46 13.34 -11.15
CA GLY A 2 5.91 12.03 -10.65
C GLY A 2 4.91 11.29 -9.77
N TYR A 3 4.24 11.98 -8.85
CA TYR A 3 3.16 11.38 -8.05
C TYR A 3 1.98 10.89 -8.89
N LEU A 4 1.63 11.57 -9.98
CA LEU A 4 0.55 11.14 -10.88
C LEU A 4 0.91 9.84 -11.60
N ILE A 5 2.16 9.70 -12.03
CA ILE A 5 2.68 8.46 -12.65
C ILE A 5 2.66 7.32 -11.63
N LEU A 6 3.05 7.61 -10.38
CA LEU A 6 3.08 6.61 -9.31
C LEU A 6 1.66 6.12 -8.94
N ILE A 7 0.68 7.03 -8.91
CA ILE A 7 -0.73 6.69 -8.71
C ILE A 7 -1.26 5.88 -9.91
N GLY A 8 -1.03 6.33 -11.14
CA GLY A 8 -1.46 5.61 -12.34
C GLY A 8 -0.91 4.18 -12.42
N GLY A 9 0.40 4.01 -12.16
CA GLY A 9 1.02 2.67 -12.09
C GLY A 9 0.46 1.80 -10.96
N SER A 10 0.06 2.40 -9.84
CA SER A 10 -0.58 1.67 -8.73
C SER A 10 -2.00 1.21 -9.08
N LEU A 11 -2.76 2.00 -9.83
CA LEU A 11 -4.12 1.63 -10.28
C LEU A 11 -4.09 0.54 -11.35
N LEU A 12 -3.09 0.56 -12.24
CA LEU A 12 -2.86 -0.53 -13.18
C LEU A 12 -2.59 -1.86 -12.45
N ALA A 13 -1.92 -1.80 -11.28
CA ALA A 13 -1.66 -2.97 -10.46
C ALA A 13 -2.93 -3.55 -9.80
N THR A 14 -3.99 -2.76 -9.60
CA THR A 14 -5.24 -3.20 -8.96
C THR A 14 -6.03 -4.21 -9.79
N ASN A 15 -5.82 -4.23 -11.12
CA ASN A 15 -6.51 -5.15 -12.03
C ASN A 15 -5.74 -6.47 -12.26
N LEU A 16 -4.67 -6.75 -11.50
CA LEU A 16 -3.95 -8.02 -11.62
C LEU A 16 -4.72 -9.17 -10.97
N SER A 17 -5.07 -10.17 -11.77
CA SER A 17 -5.63 -11.46 -11.36
C SER A 17 -4.54 -12.54 -11.21
N MET A 18 -4.81 -13.59 -10.43
CA MET A 18 -3.91 -14.73 -10.17
C MET A 18 -3.41 -15.46 -11.44
N SER A 19 -4.11 -15.27 -12.57
CA SER A 19 -3.77 -15.82 -13.90
C SER A 19 -2.97 -14.85 -14.80
N PHE A 20 -2.72 -13.61 -14.36
CA PHE A 20 -2.27 -12.47 -15.19
C PHE A 20 -0.87 -11.93 -14.79
N ALA A 21 0.10 -12.80 -14.53
CA ALA A 21 1.36 -12.43 -13.86
C ALA A 21 2.51 -11.94 -14.77
N GLY A 22 2.42 -12.07 -16.10
CA GLY A 22 3.57 -11.82 -16.99
C GLY A 22 3.77 -10.35 -17.40
N PRO A 23 3.34 -9.92 -18.61
CA PRO A 23 3.66 -8.58 -19.14
C PRO A 23 3.04 -7.42 -18.38
N GLN A 24 1.82 -7.56 -17.87
CA GLN A 24 1.09 -6.48 -17.17
C GLN A 24 1.72 -6.14 -15.82
N PHE A 25 2.22 -7.15 -15.08
CA PHE A 25 2.96 -6.93 -13.83
C PHE A 25 4.24 -6.14 -14.08
N ILE A 26 4.97 -6.49 -15.15
CA ILE A 26 6.19 -5.80 -15.56
C ILE A 26 5.87 -4.37 -15.97
N ALA A 27 4.82 -4.16 -16.76
CA ALA A 27 4.38 -2.83 -17.18
C ALA A 27 3.98 -1.94 -15.99
N SER A 28 3.16 -2.43 -15.06
CA SER A 28 2.79 -1.67 -13.86
C SER A 28 3.98 -1.35 -12.97
N SER A 29 4.91 -2.30 -12.83
CA SER A 29 6.12 -2.13 -12.01
C SER A 29 7.09 -1.12 -12.63
N LEU A 30 7.25 -1.13 -13.96
CA LEU A 30 8.04 -0.16 -14.69
C LEU A 30 7.46 1.25 -14.56
N ILE A 31 6.15 1.41 -14.75
CA ILE A 31 5.48 2.72 -14.60
C ILE A 31 5.65 3.26 -13.18
N ARG A 32 5.48 2.41 -12.16
CA ARG A 32 5.74 2.79 -10.76
C ARG A 32 7.20 3.17 -10.52
N ALA A 33 8.15 2.40 -11.04
CA ALA A 33 9.58 2.67 -10.89
C ALA A 33 9.95 4.03 -11.50
N LEU A 34 9.44 4.34 -12.71
CA LEU A 34 9.62 5.65 -13.35
C LEU A 34 9.03 6.78 -12.51
N GLY A 35 7.81 6.61 -12.00
CA GLY A 35 7.18 7.57 -11.09
C GLY A 35 8.03 7.80 -9.84
N GLN A 36 8.60 6.74 -9.27
CA GLN A 36 9.40 6.82 -8.04
C GLN A 36 10.72 7.55 -8.26
N VAL A 37 11.42 7.31 -9.37
CA VAL A 37 12.65 8.04 -9.71
C VAL A 37 12.34 9.52 -9.90
N LEU A 38 11.29 9.85 -10.65
CA LEU A 38 10.91 11.24 -10.93
C LEU A 38 10.52 12.02 -9.66
N VAL A 39 10.01 11.35 -8.64
CA VAL A 39 9.67 11.95 -7.34
C VAL A 39 10.90 12.05 -6.44
N MET A 40 11.69 10.98 -6.34
CA MET A 40 12.74 10.87 -5.33
C MET A 40 13.99 11.70 -5.65
N THR A 41 14.36 11.84 -6.92
CA THR A 41 15.53 12.64 -7.33
C THR A 41 15.42 14.12 -6.94
N PRO A 42 14.34 14.85 -7.29
CA PRO A 42 14.21 16.24 -6.86
C PRO A 42 13.94 16.39 -5.36
N LEU A 43 13.19 15.46 -4.74
CA LEU A 43 12.95 15.49 -3.30
C LEU A 43 14.23 15.34 -2.49
N SER A 44 15.10 14.40 -2.86
CA SER A 44 16.38 14.22 -2.16
C SER A 44 17.29 15.42 -2.35
N ALA A 45 17.34 16.00 -3.56
CA ALA A 45 18.11 17.19 -3.86
C ALA A 45 17.66 18.40 -3.01
N ILE A 46 16.35 18.60 -2.87
CA ILE A 46 15.79 19.69 -2.04
C ILE A 46 16.01 19.41 -0.55
N ALA A 47 15.87 18.17 -0.09
CA ALA A 47 16.00 17.81 1.32
C ALA A 47 17.41 18.06 1.89
N VAL A 48 18.43 18.03 1.03
CA VAL A 48 19.82 18.35 1.41
C VAL A 48 20.30 19.70 0.88
N ALA A 49 19.42 20.47 0.23
CA ALA A 49 19.76 21.79 -0.28
C ALA A 49 20.10 22.73 0.88
N GLY A 50 21.30 23.32 0.85
CA GLY A 50 21.78 24.23 1.90
C GLY A 50 22.42 23.53 3.11
N ILE A 51 22.52 22.20 3.11
CA ILE A 51 23.26 21.46 4.15
C ILE A 51 24.74 21.41 3.76
N GLU A 52 25.62 21.74 4.71
CA GLU A 52 27.06 21.64 4.52
C GLU A 52 27.47 20.19 4.18
N ARG A 53 28.48 20.02 3.32
CA ARG A 53 28.90 18.69 2.82
C ARG A 53 29.26 17.71 3.93
N GLU A 54 29.74 18.21 5.07
CA GLU A 54 30.04 17.41 6.27
C GLU A 54 28.77 16.80 6.89
N HIS A 55 27.64 17.51 6.83
CA HIS A 55 26.37 17.07 7.42
C HIS A 55 25.44 16.40 6.41
N ALA A 56 25.76 16.41 5.12
CA ALA A 56 24.96 15.81 4.06
C ALA A 56 24.70 14.30 4.28
N GLY A 57 25.66 13.58 4.86
CA GLY A 57 25.50 12.16 5.21
C GLY A 57 24.44 11.94 6.29
N SER A 58 24.50 12.72 7.37
CA SER A 58 23.51 12.69 8.47
C SER A 58 22.12 13.09 7.98
N ALA A 59 22.03 14.11 7.12
CA ALA A 59 20.78 14.54 6.51
C ALA A 59 20.17 13.46 5.60
N ALA A 60 20.99 12.79 4.78
CA ALA A 60 20.54 11.68 3.96
C ALA A 60 20.06 10.50 4.82
N ALA A 61 20.74 10.21 5.94
CA ALA A 61 20.30 9.17 6.88
C ALA A 61 18.93 9.50 7.49
N LEU A 62 18.74 10.74 7.96
CA LEU A 62 17.47 11.20 8.52
C LEU A 62 16.35 11.20 7.48
N PHE A 63 16.62 11.64 6.25
CA PHE A 63 15.67 11.62 5.14
C PHE A 63 15.20 10.19 4.84
N ASN A 64 16.13 9.22 4.76
CA ASN A 64 15.79 7.83 4.53
C ASN A 64 15.00 7.22 5.70
N MET A 65 15.38 7.50 6.95
CA MET A 65 14.63 7.05 8.13
C MET A 65 13.20 7.59 8.14
N THR A 66 13.03 8.90 7.91
CA THR A 66 11.72 9.56 7.87
C THR A 66 10.86 8.97 6.75
N ARG A 67 11.45 8.70 5.58
CA ARG A 67 10.77 8.06 4.45
C ARG A 67 10.31 6.64 4.79
N ASN A 68 11.19 5.81 5.36
CA ASN A 68 10.88 4.43 5.72
C ASN A 68 9.79 4.39 6.79
N LEU A 69 9.86 5.28 7.79
CA LEU A 69 8.84 5.42 8.83
C LEU A 69 7.49 5.83 8.23
N GLY A 70 7.47 6.82 7.35
CA GLY A 70 6.24 7.23 6.65
C GLY A 70 5.63 6.09 5.82
N GLY A 71 6.47 5.29 5.16
CA GLY A 71 6.03 4.09 4.45
C GLY A 71 5.39 3.05 5.37
N ALA A 72 6.02 2.77 6.52
CA ALA A 72 5.50 1.82 7.51
C ALA A 72 4.16 2.28 8.11
N ILE A 73 4.04 3.56 8.46
CA ILE A 73 2.78 4.15 8.97
C ILE A 73 1.68 4.05 7.91
N GLY A 74 1.98 4.41 6.65
CA GLY A 74 1.01 4.32 5.56
C GLY A 74 0.51 2.90 5.33
N ILE A 75 1.41 1.91 5.35
CA ILE A 75 1.05 0.49 5.25
C ILE A 75 0.18 0.08 6.44
N ALA A 76 0.56 0.45 7.67
CA ALA A 76 -0.20 0.11 8.86
C ALA A 76 -1.65 0.64 8.78
N VAL A 77 -1.84 1.89 8.35
CA VAL A 77 -3.17 2.49 8.15
C VAL A 77 -3.98 1.73 7.10
N LEU A 78 -3.38 1.41 5.94
CA LEU A 78 -4.03 0.63 4.90
C LEU A 78 -4.43 -0.77 5.40
N GLN A 79 -3.56 -1.42 6.17
CA GLN A 79 -3.85 -2.71 6.79
C GLN A 79 -4.98 -2.62 7.80
N THR A 80 -5.00 -1.59 8.65
CA THR A 80 -6.11 -1.34 9.59
C THR A 80 -7.42 -1.15 8.86
N PHE A 81 -7.44 -0.33 7.80
CA PHE A 81 -8.63 -0.10 6.98
C PHE A 81 -9.15 -1.38 6.33
N MET A 82 -8.24 -2.19 5.77
CA MET A 82 -8.56 -3.49 5.17
C MET A 82 -9.07 -4.49 6.22
N SER A 83 -8.42 -4.56 7.38
CA SER A 83 -8.83 -5.42 8.50
C SER A 83 -10.22 -5.04 9.03
N ASN A 84 -10.52 -3.74 9.14
CA ASN A 84 -11.84 -3.27 9.56
C ASN A 84 -12.93 -3.65 8.55
N SER A 85 -12.63 -3.55 7.24
CA SER A 85 -13.55 -3.96 6.17
C SER A 85 -13.78 -5.47 6.12
N GLY A 86 -12.74 -6.27 6.44
CA GLY A 86 -12.84 -7.72 6.58
C GLY A 86 -13.66 -8.15 7.80
N LYS A 87 -13.49 -7.46 8.95
CA LYS A 87 -14.29 -7.68 10.16
C LYS A 87 -15.78 -7.44 9.91
N TYR A 88 -16.14 -6.40 9.15
CA TYR A 88 -17.54 -6.16 8.76
C TYR A 88 -18.15 -7.35 7.99
N HIS A 89 -17.40 -7.98 7.08
CA HIS A 89 -17.87 -9.15 6.33
C HIS A 89 -17.94 -10.41 7.21
N SER A 90 -17.04 -10.58 8.18
CA SER A 90 -17.15 -11.66 9.17
C SER A 90 -18.32 -11.44 10.13
N ASP A 91 -18.49 -10.24 10.68
CA ASP A 91 -19.57 -9.90 11.63
C ASP A 91 -20.96 -9.96 10.99
N VAL A 92 -21.08 -9.80 9.66
CA VAL A 92 -22.35 -9.96 8.91
C VAL A 92 -22.66 -11.43 8.59
N ILE A 93 -21.67 -12.31 8.43
CA ILE A 93 -21.86 -13.72 8.07
C ILE A 93 -21.93 -14.63 9.31
N THR A 94 -21.22 -14.30 10.39
CA THR A 94 -21.22 -15.07 11.65
C THR A 94 -22.60 -15.22 12.32
N PRO A 95 -23.55 -14.26 12.26
CA PRO A 95 -24.88 -14.46 12.85
C PRO A 95 -25.72 -15.51 12.12
N GLN A 96 -25.40 -15.84 10.86
CA GLN A 96 -26.16 -16.79 10.05
C GLN A 96 -25.71 -18.25 10.22
N VAL A 97 -24.60 -18.49 10.93
CA VAL A 97 -24.07 -19.83 11.24
C VAL A 97 -23.85 -20.02 12.74
N SER A 98 -24.73 -19.41 13.56
CA SER A 98 -24.79 -19.72 14.99
C SER A 98 -25.71 -20.92 15.21
N LEU A 99 -25.25 -21.94 15.95
CA LEU A 99 -26.05 -23.08 16.43
C LEU A 99 -27.26 -22.67 17.30
N LEU A 100 -27.39 -21.38 17.60
CA LEU A 100 -28.49 -20.76 18.33
C LEU A 100 -29.62 -20.25 17.40
N ASN A 101 -29.50 -20.42 16.08
CA ASN A 101 -30.54 -20.02 15.13
C ASN A 101 -31.50 -21.18 14.87
N ASP A 102 -32.79 -21.02 15.19
CA ASP A 102 -33.81 -22.07 15.05
C ASP A 102 -33.95 -22.59 13.61
N ALA A 103 -33.66 -21.74 12.61
CA ALA A 103 -33.66 -22.11 11.20
C ALA A 103 -32.59 -23.14 10.82
N THR A 104 -31.46 -23.20 11.54
CA THR A 104 -30.40 -24.20 11.33
C THR A 104 -30.76 -25.53 11.99
N ARG A 105 -31.46 -25.51 13.14
CA ARG A 105 -31.99 -26.73 13.78
C ARG A 105 -33.06 -27.41 12.93
N GLN A 106 -33.93 -26.64 12.29
CA GLN A 106 -35.00 -27.15 11.44
C GLN A 106 -34.52 -27.80 10.12
N ARG A 107 -33.22 -27.70 9.80
CA ARG A 107 -32.59 -28.31 8.62
C ARG A 107 -31.75 -29.54 8.95
N LEU A 108 -31.52 -29.81 10.24
CA LEU A 108 -30.78 -30.98 10.74
C LEU A 108 -31.69 -32.10 11.29
N ASP A 109 -33.00 -31.84 11.44
CA ASP A 109 -34.05 -32.86 11.56
C ASP A 109 -34.63 -33.20 10.18
#